data_AF-A0A8J2TMZ5-F1
#
_entry.id   AF-A0A8J2TMZ5-F1
#
_cell.length_a   1.000
_cell.length_b   1.000
_cell.length_c   1.000
_cell.angle_alpha   90.00
_cell.angle_beta   90.00
_cell.angle_gamma   90.00
#
_symmetry.space_group_name_H-M   'P 1'
#
loop_
_entity.id
_entity.type
_entity.pdbx_description
1 polymer ?
#
loop_
_entity_poly.entity_id
_entity_poly.type
_entity_poly.pdbx_seq_one_letter_code
_entity_poly.pdbx_strand_id
1 'polypeptide(L)'
;MDTELQILKHLARDAQPTVSFIDEYCSVYKDLFPEVRSYECFKYLHLGIIAPLKRKSLPEIARVTGVNSAQSLHHFLAKSPWSVIEIRERRLLKTLIALKGKKITVIIDETGDRKKEKKPIM
;
A
#
# COMPACT_ATOMS: atom_id res chain seq x y z
N MET A 1 32.24 3.13 25.17
CA MET A 1 31.81 2.90 23.77
C MET A 1 30.31 2.95 23.79
N ASP A 2 29.72 4.03 23.25
CA ASP A 2 28.32 4.39 23.48
C ASP A 2 27.34 3.34 22.93
N THR A 3 26.78 2.58 23.86
CA THR A 3 25.67 1.65 23.62
C THR A 3 24.48 2.37 22.99
N GLU A 4 24.26 3.65 23.32
CA GLU A 4 23.22 4.51 22.72
C GLU A 4 23.45 4.75 21.22
N LEU A 5 24.69 5.02 20.80
CA LEU A 5 25.05 5.21 19.38
C LEU A 5 24.94 3.90 18.58
N GLN A 6 25.14 2.74 19.23
CA GLN A 6 24.91 1.44 18.59
C GLN A 6 23.41 1.13 18.44
N ILE A 7 22.59 1.47 19.43
CA ILE A 7 21.13 1.32 19.36
C ILE A 7 20.55 2.20 18.25
N LEU A 8 20.99 3.45 18.13
CA LEU A 8 20.57 4.38 17.08
C LEU A 8 20.90 3.87 15.67
N LYS A 9 22.01 3.13 15.48
CA LYS A 9 22.39 2.51 14.19
C LYS A 9 21.47 1.37 13.76
N HIS A 10 20.76 0.75 14.70
CA HIS A 10 19.84 -0.36 14.45
C HIS A 10 18.37 0.06 14.45
N LEU A 11 18.06 1.33 14.72
CA LEU A 11 16.71 1.85 14.56
C LEU A 11 16.32 1.83 13.09
N ALA A 12 15.08 1.41 12.84
CA ALA A 12 14.50 1.45 11.51
C ALA A 12 14.48 2.91 11.03
N ARG A 13 15.08 3.16 9.86
CA ARG A 13 15.00 4.48 9.22
C ARG A 13 13.55 4.89 8.98
N ASP A 14 13.30 6.19 8.85
CA ASP A 14 11.99 6.64 8.39
C ASP A 14 11.74 6.29 6.92
N ALA A 15 10.45 6.13 6.60
CA ALA A 15 10.00 5.94 5.23
C ALA A 15 10.16 7.24 4.45
N GLN A 16 10.58 7.12 3.19
CA GLN A 16 10.71 8.25 2.28
C GLN A 16 9.35 8.96 2.13
N PRO A 17 9.32 10.30 2.19
CA PRO A 17 8.09 11.06 2.00
C PRO A 17 7.58 10.94 0.56
N THR A 18 6.29 11.13 0.37
CA THR A 18 5.68 11.30 -0.95
C THR A 18 4.92 12.63 -1.01
N VAL A 19 3.79 12.70 -1.70
CA VAL A 19 2.88 13.84 -1.62
C VAL A 19 2.12 13.80 -0.29
N SER A 20 1.91 14.95 0.33
CA SER A 20 1.41 15.07 1.71
C SER A 20 0.11 14.28 1.97
N PHE A 21 -0.86 14.36 1.06
CA PHE A 21 -2.13 13.66 1.23
C PHE A 21 -2.01 12.13 1.16
N ILE A 22 -1.03 11.59 0.41
CA ILE A 22 -0.73 10.15 0.40
C ILE A 22 -0.09 9.75 1.72
N ASP A 23 0.86 10.55 2.20
CA ASP A 23 1.54 10.30 3.46
C ASP A 23 0.55 10.32 4.63
N GLU A 24 -0.35 11.31 4.66
CA GLU A 24 -1.40 11.43 5.64
C GLU A 24 -2.41 10.27 5.53
N TYR A 25 -2.86 9.94 4.32
CA TYR A 25 -3.77 8.82 4.10
C TYR A 25 -3.17 7.50 4.59
N CYS A 26 -1.89 7.26 4.28
CA CYS A 26 -1.19 6.01 4.56
C CYS A 26 -0.70 5.89 6.01
N SER A 27 -0.52 7.01 6.73
CA SER A 27 0.00 7.05 8.11
C SER A 27 -0.71 6.08 9.07
N VAL A 28 -2.03 5.98 8.95
CA VAL A 28 -2.91 5.12 9.74
C VAL A 28 -2.72 3.62 9.50
N TYR A 29 -1.92 3.22 8.52
CA TYR A 29 -1.60 1.84 8.21
C TYR A 29 -0.13 1.51 8.53
N LYS A 30 0.68 2.48 9.00
CA LYS A 30 2.14 2.32 9.15
C LYS A 30 2.51 1.11 10.01
N ASP A 31 1.79 0.91 11.11
CA ASP A 31 1.98 -0.18 12.06
C ASP A 31 1.64 -1.57 11.50
N LEU A 32 0.95 -1.66 10.36
CA LEU A 32 0.71 -2.94 9.66
C LEU A 32 1.96 -3.47 8.95
N PHE A 33 3.01 -2.66 8.84
CA PHE A 33 4.20 -2.99 8.09
C PHE A 33 5.40 -3.07 9.02
N PRO A 34 5.93 -4.28 9.30
CA PRO A 34 7.14 -4.42 10.13
C PRO A 34 8.37 -3.83 9.45
N GLU A 35 8.38 -3.81 8.11
CA GLU A 35 9.47 -3.28 7.31
C GLU A 35 9.13 -1.92 6.69
N VAL A 36 10.03 -0.96 6.86
CA VAL A 36 9.93 0.39 6.27
C VAL A 36 9.73 0.33 4.76
N ARG A 37 10.42 -0.60 4.08
CA ARG A 37 10.30 -0.78 2.62
C ARG A 37 8.90 -1.24 2.20
N SER A 38 8.26 -2.07 3.02
CA SER A 38 6.89 -2.53 2.74
C SER A 38 5.91 -1.36 2.89
N TYR A 39 6.08 -0.53 3.90
CA TYR A 39 5.28 0.69 4.07
C TYR A 39 5.50 1.69 2.93
N GLU A 40 6.74 1.88 2.47
CA GLU A 40 7.04 2.71 1.30
C GLU A 40 6.34 2.18 0.03
N CYS A 41 6.43 0.88 -0.23
CA CYS A 41 5.75 0.26 -1.37
C CYS A 41 4.23 0.47 -1.29
N PHE A 42 3.63 0.41 -0.10
CA PHE A 42 2.22 0.73 0.11
C PHE A 42 1.89 2.18 -0.29
N LYS A 43 2.71 3.15 0.14
CA LYS A 43 2.54 4.58 -0.23
C LYS A 43 2.68 4.79 -1.73
N TYR A 44 3.72 4.24 -2.35
CA TYR A 44 3.96 4.37 -3.78
C TYR A 44 2.86 3.71 -4.61
N LEU A 45 2.33 2.57 -4.16
CA LEU A 45 1.21 1.92 -4.84
C LEU A 45 -0.04 2.82 -4.84
N HIS A 46 -0.36 3.46 -3.72
CA HIS A 46 -1.48 4.41 -3.65
C HIS A 46 -1.26 5.60 -4.59
N LEU A 47 -0.06 6.20 -4.56
CA LEU A 47 0.31 7.28 -5.47
C LEU A 47 0.15 6.88 -6.94
N GLY A 48 0.62 5.69 -7.32
CA GLY A 48 0.52 5.18 -8.69
C GLY A 48 -0.90 4.87 -9.14
N ILE A 49 -1.76 4.40 -8.23
CA ILE A 49 -3.16 4.07 -8.56
C ILE A 49 -3.98 5.33 -8.89
N ILE A 50 -3.71 6.44 -8.22
CA ILE A 50 -4.43 7.71 -8.44
C ILE A 50 -3.76 8.58 -9.51
N ALA A 51 -2.50 8.32 -9.84
CA ALA A 51 -1.80 9.05 -10.89
C ALA A 51 -2.51 8.88 -12.25
N PRO A 52 -2.45 9.89 -13.13
CA PRO A 52 -3.08 9.85 -14.45
C PRO A 52 -2.28 8.97 -15.43
N LEU A 53 -2.26 7.65 -15.17
CA LEU A 53 -1.56 6.66 -15.99
C LEU A 53 -2.52 5.98 -16.97
N LYS A 54 -2.08 5.85 -18.22
CA LYS A 54 -2.82 5.11 -19.26
C LYS A 54 -3.06 3.65 -18.89
N ARG A 55 -2.10 3.01 -18.22
CA ARG A 55 -2.23 1.65 -17.65
C ARG A 55 -1.64 1.62 -16.25
N LYS A 56 -2.38 1.02 -15.30
CA LYS A 56 -1.98 0.90 -13.90
C LYS A 56 -1.26 -0.43 -13.64
N SER A 57 -0.22 -0.73 -14.41
CA SER A 57 0.61 -1.91 -14.17
C SER A 57 1.70 -1.61 -13.14
N LEU A 58 2.20 -2.62 -12.42
CA LEU A 58 3.28 -2.43 -11.45
C LEU A 58 4.55 -1.81 -12.06
N PRO A 59 5.01 -2.20 -13.26
CA PRO A 59 6.15 -1.54 -13.90
C PRO A 59 5.89 -0.06 -14.18
N GLU A 60 4.70 0.28 -14.66
CA GLU A 60 4.36 1.66 -14.99
C GLU A 60 4.23 2.53 -13.72
N ILE A 61 3.65 1.97 -12.66
CA ILE A 61 3.61 2.63 -11.35
C ILE A 61 5.02 2.85 -10.80
N ALA A 62 5.88 1.82 -10.83
CA ALA A 62 7.26 1.96 -10.34
C ALA A 62 8.03 3.06 -11.09
N ARG A 63 7.85 3.13 -12.42
CA ARG A 63 8.46 4.13 -13.28
C ARG A 63 8.12 5.56 -12.87
N VAL A 64 6.87 5.83 -12.47
CA VAL A 64 6.41 7.20 -12.16
C VAL A 64 6.52 7.58 -10.68
N THR A 65 6.58 6.59 -9.78
CA THR A 65 6.60 6.82 -8.32
C THR A 65 7.99 6.83 -7.71
N GLY A 66 9.04 6.60 -8.52
CA GLY A 66 10.42 6.58 -8.06
C GLY A 66 10.82 5.30 -7.33
N VAL A 67 10.03 4.21 -7.46
CA VAL A 67 10.40 2.91 -6.92
C VAL A 67 11.51 2.32 -7.79
N ASN A 68 12.66 2.02 -7.17
CA ASN A 68 13.86 1.51 -7.84
C ASN A 68 13.61 0.26 -8.72
N SER A 69 12.58 -0.53 -8.42
CA SER A 69 12.22 -1.71 -9.21
C SER A 69 10.75 -2.07 -9.07
N ALA A 70 10.12 -2.43 -10.21
CA ALA A 70 8.80 -3.05 -10.24
C ALA A 70 8.72 -4.33 -9.39
N GLN A 71 9.85 -5.01 -9.19
CA GLN A 71 9.95 -6.21 -8.36
C GLN A 71 9.65 -5.92 -6.89
N SER A 72 9.96 -4.72 -6.39
CA SER A 72 9.66 -4.32 -5.02
C SER A 72 8.15 -4.25 -4.79
N LEU A 73 7.40 -3.67 -5.74
CA LEU A 73 5.93 -3.62 -5.67
C LEU A 73 5.31 -5.02 -5.81
N HIS A 74 5.87 -5.86 -6.67
CA HIS A 74 5.42 -7.24 -6.79
C HIS A 74 5.65 -8.03 -5.49
N HIS A 75 6.86 -7.93 -4.92
CA HIS A 75 7.19 -8.58 -3.65
C HIS A 75 6.29 -8.08 -2.53
N PHE A 76 6.06 -6.77 -2.47
CA PHE A 76 5.12 -6.17 -1.53
C PHE A 76 3.73 -6.82 -1.62
N LEU A 77 3.17 -6.99 -2.81
CA LEU A 77 1.85 -7.59 -2.98
C LEU A 77 1.81 -9.11 -2.74
N ALA A 78 2.88 -9.82 -3.09
CA ALA A 78 2.88 -11.28 -3.10
C ALA A 78 3.44 -11.93 -1.83
N LYS A 79 4.31 -11.22 -1.09
CA LYS A 79 5.15 -11.81 -0.04
C LYS A 79 5.23 -11.01 1.26
N SER A 80 4.93 -9.71 1.22
CA SER A 80 5.05 -8.88 2.43
C SER A 80 3.98 -9.27 3.45
N PRO A 81 4.33 -9.35 4.76
CA PRO A 81 3.45 -9.91 5.79
C PRO A 81 2.47 -8.87 6.34
N TRP A 82 1.59 -8.32 5.50
CA TRP A 82 0.51 -7.41 5.91
C TRP A 82 -0.87 -8.07 5.79
N SER A 83 -1.82 -7.64 6.62
CA SER A 83 -3.17 -8.21 6.64
C SER A 83 -4.14 -7.47 5.71
N VAL A 84 -4.68 -8.19 4.73
CA VAL A 84 -5.76 -7.67 3.86
C VAL A 84 -7.00 -7.30 4.67
N ILE A 85 -7.30 -8.06 5.73
CA ILE A 85 -8.47 -7.86 6.59
C ILE A 85 -8.32 -6.53 7.34
N GLU A 86 -7.18 -6.30 7.99
CA GLU A 86 -6.95 -5.07 8.77
C GLU A 86 -6.92 -3.82 7.88
N ILE A 87 -6.34 -3.90 6.68
CA ILE A 87 -6.40 -2.80 5.70
C ILE A 87 -7.85 -2.47 5.34
N ARG A 88 -8.68 -3.49 5.08
CA ARG A 88 -10.09 -3.30 4.72
C ARG A 88 -10.89 -2.68 5.86
N GLU A 89 -10.71 -3.17 7.07
CA GLU A 89 -11.38 -2.65 8.26
C GLU A 89 -11.02 -1.18 8.53
N ARG A 90 -9.73 -0.85 8.52
CA ARG A 90 -9.26 0.53 8.68
C ARG A 90 -9.78 1.45 7.58
N ARG A 91 -9.80 0.98 6.33
CA ARG A 91 -10.39 1.73 5.21
C ARG A 91 -11.88 2.01 5.44
N LEU A 92 -12.65 0.99 5.81
CA LEU A 92 -14.09 1.13 6.07
C LEU A 92 -14.37 2.09 7.23
N LEU A 93 -13.59 1.99 8.32
CA LEU A 93 -13.68 2.92 9.45
C LEU A 93 -13.42 4.37 9.01
N LYS A 94 -12.39 4.62 8.20
CA LYS A 94 -12.11 5.96 7.67
C LYS A 94 -13.25 6.47 6.79
N THR A 95 -13.82 5.62 5.94
CA THR A 95 -15.01 5.98 5.16
C THR A 95 -16.17 6.35 6.07
N LEU A 96 -16.45 5.56 7.10
CA LEU A 96 -17.53 5.83 8.06
C LEU A 96 -17.34 7.18 8.78
N ILE A 97 -16.12 7.47 9.24
CA ILE A 97 -15.76 8.76 9.86
C ILE A 97 -15.98 9.91 8.87
N ALA A 98 -15.55 9.76 7.62
CA ALA A 98 -15.69 10.78 6.58
C ALA A 98 -17.16 11.07 6.23
N LEU A 99 -18.04 10.07 6.35
CA LEU A 99 -19.48 10.22 6.11
C LEU A 99 -20.19 11.04 7.19
N LYS A 100 -19.63 11.18 8.40
CA LYS A 100 -20.17 12.01 9.50
C LYS A 100 -21.66 11.72 9.80
N GLY A 101 -22.06 10.45 9.73
CA GLY A 101 -23.45 10.03 9.97
C GLY A 101 -24.46 10.48 8.92
N LYS A 102 -24.02 11.01 7.77
CA LYS A 102 -24.92 11.36 6.65
C LYS A 102 -25.61 10.11 6.12
N LYS A 103 -26.88 10.25 5.75
CA LYS A 103 -27.60 9.19 5.03
C LYS A 103 -26.89 8.91 3.70
N ILE A 104 -26.66 7.64 3.41
CA ILE A 104 -26.03 7.16 2.19
C ILE A 104 -26.89 6.07 1.55
N THR A 105 -26.71 5.90 0.24
CA THR A 105 -27.18 4.72 -0.48
C THR A 105 -25.99 3.79 -0.68
N VAL A 106 -26.10 2.55 -0.17
CA VAL A 106 -25.09 1.51 -0.40
C VAL A 106 -25.46 0.75 -1.66
N ILE A 107 -24.56 0.74 -2.64
CA ILE A 107 -24.70 -0.04 -3.87
C ILE A 107 -23.84 -1.29 -3.71
N ILE A 108 -24.48 -2.47 -3.77
CA ILE A 108 -23.81 -3.77 -3.70
C ILE A 108 -23.99 -4.43 -5.06
N ASP A 109 -22.88 -4.76 -5.70
CA ASP A 109 -22.83 -5.47 -6.98
C ASP A 109 -21.79 -6.59 -6.88
N GLU A 110 -22.11 -7.76 -7.42
CA GLU A 110 -21.19 -8.89 -7.48
C GLU A 110 -20.44 -8.87 -8.81
N THR A 111 -19.21 -8.35 -8.81
CA THR A 111 -18.34 -8.45 -9.99
C THR A 111 -17.47 -9.71 -9.90
N GLY A 112 -17.71 -10.68 -10.79
CA GLY A 112 -16.89 -11.89 -10.90
C GLY A 112 -15.73 -11.72 -11.89
N ASP A 113 -14.51 -11.56 -11.40
CA ASP A 113 -13.30 -11.65 -12.22
C ASP A 113 -12.82 -13.11 -12.28
N ARG A 114 -13.36 -13.90 -13.21
CA ARG A 114 -12.75 -15.21 -13.51
C ARG A 114 -11.40 -14.98 -14.18
N LYS A 115 -10.33 -14.95 -13.38
CA LYS A 115 -8.97 -15.10 -13.88
C LYS A 115 -8.89 -16.41 -14.65
N LYS A 116 -8.74 -16.34 -15.99
CA LYS A 116 -8.47 -17.53 -16.81
C LYS A 116 -7.18 -18.16 -16.29
N GLU A 117 -7.28 -19.34 -15.68
CA GLU A 117 -6.10 -20.12 -15.29
C GLU A 117 -5.22 -20.37 -16.53
N LYS A 118 -3.89 -20.33 -16.35
CA LYS A 118 -3.01 -20.91 -17.36
C LYS A 118 -3.22 -22.42 -17.29
N LYS A 119 -3.52 -23.06 -18.43
CA LYS A 119 -3.51 -24.53 -18.53
C LYS A 119 -2.22 -25.06 -17.90
N PRO A 120 -2.27 -26.09 -17.03
CA PRO A 120 -1.05 -26.72 -16.57
C PRO A 120 -0.29 -27.19 -17.82
N ILE A 121 1.01 -26.88 -17.86
CA ILE A 121 1.90 -27.43 -18.87
C ILE A 121 1.95 -28.93 -18.56
N MET A 122 1.31 -29.72 -19.42
CA MET A 122 1.35 -31.18 -19.40
C MET A 122 2.72 -31.64 -19.89
#